data_AF-A0A2V9D0E4-F1
#
_entry.id   AF-A0A2V9D0E4-F1
#
_cell.length_a   1.000
_cell.length_b   1.000
_cell.length_c   1.000
_cell.angle_alpha   90.00
_cell.angle_beta   90.00
_cell.angle_gamma   90.00
#
_symmetry.space_group_name_H-M   'P 1'
#
loop_
_entity.id
_entity.type
_entity.pdbx_description
1 polymer ?
#
loop_
_entity_poly.entity_id
_entity_poly.type
_entity_poly.pdbx_seq_one_letter_code
_entity_poly.pdbx_strand_id
1 'polypeptide(L)'
;MASRTKFGEADDSFRAPLDTNELHPKDYGLRREILSPMETLAQSVSIIAPTATIPLVCALAGNGTWLAYVLATVAILLVAWCVGRFARYSSSPGSLNSYASMILPPWLSSIAAWSLLLAYVGTASSVIGGLDQYAAIFVGKPGVHPVVAVLISLLVTGVSIWIACRDVKVSARLMLWIEATCVFMIITLVALVLVHHGFHIDSEQLRLRGMTGSGLRLGLVLTLFSFVGFESATTLGAEARNPLKTIHRAVIQSSIVGGTFFAVCAYTEVLGFRAVGRI
;
A
#
# COMPACT_ATOMS: atom_id res chain seq x y z
N MET A 1 6.65 -84.68 0.81
CA MET A 1 6.48 -83.89 2.04
C MET A 1 7.24 -82.58 1.83
N ALA A 2 6.51 -81.46 1.78
CA ALA A 2 6.90 -80.02 1.79
C ALA A 2 8.05 -79.57 0.86
N SER A 3 7.85 -78.77 -0.20
CA SER A 3 7.27 -77.41 -0.35
C SER A 3 8.07 -76.29 0.32
N ARG A 4 8.24 -75.18 -0.44
CA ARG A 4 8.66 -73.79 -0.08
C ARG A 4 10.19 -73.54 -0.16
N THR A 5 10.69 -72.45 -0.73
CA THR A 5 10.09 -71.17 -1.14
C THR A 5 11.08 -70.38 -1.99
N LYS A 6 10.59 -69.75 -3.06
CA LYS A 6 11.25 -68.62 -3.74
C LYS A 6 11.36 -67.46 -2.75
N PHE A 7 12.58 -67.03 -2.42
CA PHE A 7 12.87 -65.65 -2.03
C PHE A 7 13.14 -64.92 -3.35
N GLY A 8 12.33 -63.98 -3.82
CA GLY A 8 11.77 -62.85 -3.09
C GLY A 8 12.45 -61.63 -3.66
N GLU A 9 11.98 -61.20 -4.85
CA GLU A 9 12.32 -59.92 -5.47
C GLU A 9 12.24 -58.84 -4.40
N ALA A 10 13.35 -58.14 -4.18
CA ALA A 10 13.39 -56.99 -3.29
C ALA A 10 12.38 -55.96 -3.83
N ASP A 11 11.43 -55.66 -2.97
CA ASP A 11 10.35 -54.71 -3.14
C ASP A 11 10.92 -53.30 -3.43
N ASP A 12 11.03 -52.96 -4.71
CA ASP A 12 11.43 -51.63 -5.21
C ASP A 12 10.27 -50.60 -5.10
N SER A 13 9.18 -50.91 -4.38
CA SER A 13 8.00 -50.03 -4.25
C SER A 13 8.21 -48.79 -3.36
N PHE A 14 9.35 -48.68 -2.66
CA PHE A 14 9.64 -47.49 -1.84
C PHE A 14 10.33 -46.36 -2.62
N ARG A 15 10.69 -46.56 -3.89
CA ARG A 15 11.07 -45.47 -4.80
C ARG A 15 9.85 -45.01 -5.55
N ALA A 16 8.93 -44.35 -4.84
CA ALA A 16 8.00 -43.45 -5.52
C ALA A 16 8.83 -42.53 -6.41
N PRO A 17 8.58 -42.46 -7.74
CA PRO A 17 9.19 -41.44 -8.55
C PRO A 17 8.80 -40.11 -7.90
N LEU A 18 9.79 -39.30 -7.54
CA LEU A 18 9.52 -37.88 -7.30
C LEU A 18 8.89 -37.41 -8.60
N ASP A 19 7.59 -37.18 -8.57
CA ASP A 19 6.85 -36.69 -9.72
C ASP A 19 7.41 -35.30 -10.03
N THR A 20 8.39 -35.26 -10.93
CA THR A 20 9.06 -34.02 -11.37
C THR A 20 8.07 -33.08 -12.06
N ASN A 21 6.83 -33.51 -12.26
CA ASN A 21 5.74 -32.73 -12.79
C ASN A 21 5.12 -31.75 -11.77
N GLU A 22 5.37 -31.91 -10.46
CA GLU A 22 4.98 -30.93 -9.41
C GLU A 22 5.86 -29.67 -9.42
N LEU A 23 6.93 -29.63 -10.23
CA LEU A 23 7.78 -28.45 -10.42
C LEU A 23 7.32 -27.56 -11.59
N HIS A 24 6.21 -27.88 -12.24
CA HIS A 24 5.56 -26.94 -13.16
C HIS A 24 5.00 -25.76 -12.36
N PRO A 25 5.53 -24.52 -12.53
CA PRO A 25 4.98 -23.37 -11.84
C PRO A 25 3.54 -23.21 -12.32
N LYS A 26 2.57 -23.33 -11.40
CA LYS A 26 1.13 -23.17 -11.67
C LYS A 26 0.91 -22.04 -12.68
N ASP A 27 0.36 -22.38 -13.84
CA ASP A 27 0.08 -21.40 -14.87
C ASP A 27 -1.19 -20.64 -14.50
N TYR A 28 -1.00 -19.44 -13.94
CA TYR A 28 -2.10 -18.56 -13.54
C TYR A 28 -2.77 -17.83 -14.73
N GLY A 29 -2.43 -18.18 -15.98
CA GLY A 29 -2.89 -17.46 -17.18
C GLY A 29 -2.35 -16.02 -17.31
N LEU A 30 -1.40 -15.64 -16.45
CA LEU A 30 -0.79 -14.30 -16.38
C LEU A 30 0.52 -14.24 -17.18
N ARG A 31 0.82 -13.09 -17.78
CA ARG A 31 2.02 -12.94 -18.62
C ARG A 31 3.27 -12.74 -17.75
N ARG A 32 4.20 -13.71 -17.77
CA ARG A 32 5.41 -13.72 -16.95
C ARG A 32 6.45 -12.69 -17.38
N GLU A 33 7.23 -12.21 -16.39
CA GLU A 33 8.41 -11.33 -16.54
C GLU A 33 8.20 -9.99 -17.27
N ILE A 34 6.98 -9.48 -17.31
CA ILE A 34 6.70 -8.23 -18.01
C ILE A 34 7.00 -7.00 -17.13
N LEU A 35 6.95 -7.15 -15.81
CA LEU A 35 7.14 -6.02 -14.90
C LEU A 35 8.58 -5.94 -14.39
N SER A 36 9.17 -4.77 -14.59
CA SER A 36 10.46 -4.43 -14.02
C SER A 36 10.34 -4.17 -12.51
N PRO A 37 11.44 -4.35 -11.74
CA PRO A 37 11.43 -4.04 -10.32
C PRO A 37 11.02 -2.61 -9.95
N MET A 38 11.30 -1.65 -10.84
CA MET A 38 10.89 -0.26 -10.66
C MET A 38 9.40 -0.07 -10.89
N GLU A 39 8.80 -0.74 -11.87
CA GLU A 39 7.34 -0.69 -12.08
C GLU A 39 6.59 -1.32 -10.91
N THR A 40 7.10 -2.41 -10.34
CA THR A 40 6.52 -3.06 -9.15
C THR A 40 6.59 -2.16 -7.91
N LEU A 41 7.73 -1.51 -7.67
CA LEU A 41 7.88 -0.55 -6.58
C LEU A 41 6.98 0.67 -6.78
N ALA A 42 6.99 1.24 -7.98
CA ALA A 42 6.24 2.44 -8.28
C ALA A 42 4.72 2.19 -8.24
N GLN A 43 4.26 0.97 -8.53
CA GLN A 43 2.87 0.59 -8.31
C GLN A 43 2.49 0.60 -6.82
N SER A 44 3.36 0.13 -5.93
CA SER A 44 3.10 0.22 -4.48
C SER A 44 3.11 1.67 -3.98
N VAL A 45 4.09 2.46 -4.41
CA VAL A 45 4.17 3.90 -4.07
C VAL A 45 2.97 4.67 -4.62
N SER A 46 2.51 4.32 -5.81
CA SER A 46 1.33 4.93 -6.43
C SER A 46 0.06 4.63 -5.67
N ILE A 47 -0.09 3.42 -5.11
CA ILE A 47 -1.30 3.03 -4.35
C ILE A 47 -1.31 3.63 -2.94
N ILE A 48 -0.13 3.79 -2.33
CA ILE A 48 0.04 4.58 -1.10
C ILE A 48 -0.54 6.00 -1.29
N ALA A 49 -0.48 6.54 -2.52
CA ALA A 49 -1.04 7.83 -2.92
C ALA A 49 -0.77 8.94 -1.88
N PRO A 50 0.51 9.19 -1.55
CA PRO A 50 0.87 10.01 -0.40
C PRO A 50 0.34 11.45 -0.45
N THR A 51 -0.12 11.90 -1.61
CA THR A 51 -0.70 13.22 -1.83
C THR A 51 -2.07 13.43 -1.16
N ALA A 52 -2.82 12.36 -0.87
CA ALA A 52 -4.22 12.48 -0.46
C ALA A 52 -4.45 12.67 1.05
N THR A 53 -3.56 12.14 1.90
CA THR A 53 -3.85 11.96 3.33
C THR A 53 -3.24 13.01 4.25
N ILE A 54 -2.16 13.67 3.83
CA ILE A 54 -1.36 14.55 4.69
C ILE A 54 -2.15 15.77 5.19
N PRO A 55 -2.96 16.47 4.37
CA PRO A 55 -3.75 17.60 4.86
C PRO A 55 -4.80 17.21 5.90
N LEU A 56 -5.42 16.03 5.73
CA LEU A 56 -6.41 15.51 6.67
C LEU A 56 -5.78 15.12 8.00
N VAL A 57 -4.60 14.48 7.96
CA VAL A 57 -3.84 14.16 9.18
C VAL A 57 -3.40 15.45 9.88
N CYS A 58 -2.92 16.45 9.14
CA CYS A 58 -2.50 17.73 9.67
C CYS A 58 -3.65 18.45 10.40
N ALA A 59 -4.86 18.41 9.84
CA ALA A 59 -6.05 18.97 10.46
C ALA A 59 -6.43 18.31 11.80
N LEU A 60 -6.07 17.05 12.03
CA LEU A 60 -6.44 16.29 13.23
C LEU A 60 -5.33 16.20 14.28
N ALA A 61 -4.08 16.00 13.86
CA ALA A 61 -2.94 15.83 14.75
C ALA A 61 -2.13 17.11 14.96
N GLY A 62 -2.35 18.15 14.15
CA GLY A 62 -1.66 19.44 14.25
C GLY A 62 -0.14 19.26 14.29
N ASN A 63 0.50 19.81 15.32
CA ASN A 63 1.95 19.71 15.50
C ASN A 63 2.47 18.29 15.73
N GLY A 64 1.60 17.33 16.09
CA GLY A 64 1.96 15.91 16.27
C GLY A 64 1.98 15.10 14.97
N THR A 65 1.62 15.69 13.84
CA THR A 65 1.50 15.01 12.54
C THR A 65 2.80 14.36 12.09
N TRP A 66 3.93 15.07 12.21
CA TRP A 66 5.25 14.52 11.86
C TRP A 66 5.62 13.31 12.74
N LEU A 67 5.33 13.38 14.04
CA LEU A 67 5.60 12.29 14.97
C LEU A 67 4.72 11.06 14.66
N ALA A 68 3.44 11.28 14.35
CA ALA A 68 2.53 10.22 13.93
C ALA A 68 3.03 9.50 12.68
N TYR A 69 3.49 10.23 11.66
CA TYR A 69 4.07 9.64 10.45
C TYR A 69 5.37 8.87 10.72
N VAL A 70 6.24 9.37 11.60
CA VAL A 70 7.46 8.64 12.00
C VAL A 70 7.10 7.33 12.71
N LEU A 71 6.18 7.37 13.68
CA LEU A 71 5.74 6.17 14.40
C LEU A 71 5.06 5.16 13.47
N ALA A 72 4.18 5.63 12.58
CA ALA A 72 3.54 4.80 11.56
C ALA A 72 4.57 4.18 10.61
N THR A 73 5.58 4.96 10.17
CA THR A 73 6.67 4.45 9.32
C THR A 73 7.42 3.31 10.01
N VAL A 74 7.80 3.48 11.28
CA VAL A 74 8.50 2.43 12.03
C VAL A 74 7.64 1.17 12.15
N ALA A 75 6.36 1.32 12.49
CA ALA A 75 5.43 0.19 12.58
C ALA A 75 5.29 -0.55 11.23
N ILE A 76 5.08 0.19 10.14
CA ILE A 76 4.94 -0.38 8.80
C ILE A 76 6.25 -0.99 8.30
N LEU A 77 7.42 -0.45 8.66
CA LEU A 77 8.70 -1.06 8.34
C LEU A 77 8.89 -2.41 9.03
N LEU A 78 8.47 -2.54 10.29
CA LEU A 78 8.49 -3.83 10.99
C LEU A 78 7.56 -4.84 10.31
N VAL A 79 6.36 -4.42 9.92
CA VAL A 79 5.43 -5.28 9.16
C VAL A 79 6.00 -5.65 7.79
N ALA A 80 6.57 -4.70 7.06
CA ALA A 80 7.22 -4.89 5.77
C ALA A 80 8.42 -5.83 5.88
N TRP A 81 9.16 -5.82 6.99
CA TRP A 81 10.22 -6.77 7.24
C TRP A 81 9.67 -8.20 7.37
N CYS A 82 8.60 -8.39 8.14
CA CYS A 82 7.93 -9.68 8.28
C CYS A 82 7.38 -10.19 6.94
N VAL A 83 6.62 -9.37 6.21
CA VAL A 83 6.08 -9.72 4.89
C VAL A 83 7.21 -9.98 3.90
N GLY A 84 8.25 -9.16 3.93
CA GLY A 84 9.43 -9.30 3.09
C GLY A 84 10.15 -10.62 3.32
N ARG A 85 10.19 -11.16 4.55
CA ARG A 85 10.75 -12.49 4.82
C ARG A 85 9.94 -13.59 4.12
N PHE A 86 8.61 -13.53 4.17
CA PHE A 86 7.75 -14.51 3.50
C PHE A 86 7.80 -14.41 1.98
N ALA A 87 7.92 -13.20 1.44
CA ALA A 87 8.07 -12.97 0.00
C ALA A 87 9.34 -13.60 -0.61
N ARG A 88 10.32 -14.00 0.22
CA ARG A 88 11.50 -14.74 -0.25
C ARG A 88 11.24 -16.23 -0.47
N TYR A 89 10.17 -16.78 0.10
CA TYR A 89 9.83 -18.21 0.02
C TYR A 89 8.70 -18.51 -0.97
N SER A 90 7.78 -17.56 -1.17
CA SER A 90 6.66 -17.71 -2.10
C SER A 90 6.38 -16.38 -2.80
N SER A 91 6.06 -16.43 -4.09
CA SER A 91 5.66 -15.28 -4.90
C SER A 91 4.33 -15.51 -5.62
N SER A 92 3.43 -16.29 -5.02
CA SER A 92 2.11 -16.53 -5.59
C SER A 92 1.34 -15.22 -5.74
N PRO A 93 0.65 -14.98 -6.88
CA PRO A 93 -0.34 -13.91 -6.98
C PRO A 93 -1.39 -14.06 -5.87
N GLY A 94 -1.78 -12.96 -5.22
CA GLY A 94 -2.65 -12.96 -4.02
C GLY A 94 -1.91 -13.17 -2.69
N SER A 95 -0.64 -12.75 -2.63
CA SER A 95 0.36 -13.32 -1.74
C SER A 95 0.06 -13.24 -0.23
N LEU A 96 -0.60 -12.19 0.29
CA LEU A 96 -0.75 -12.04 1.75
C LEU A 96 -1.63 -13.13 2.35
N ASN A 97 -2.77 -13.40 1.73
CA ASN A 97 -3.62 -14.52 2.14
C ASN A 97 -2.92 -15.86 1.87
N SER A 98 -2.16 -15.97 0.77
CA SER A 98 -1.37 -17.17 0.49
C SER A 98 -0.25 -17.41 1.52
N TYR A 99 0.35 -16.37 2.08
CA TYR A 99 1.35 -16.50 3.14
C TYR A 99 0.68 -16.92 4.45
N ALA A 100 -0.50 -16.37 4.74
CA ALA A 100 -1.28 -16.78 5.90
C ALA A 100 -1.70 -18.25 5.81
N SER A 101 -2.17 -18.70 4.64
CA SER A 101 -2.60 -20.10 4.46
C SER A 101 -1.47 -21.13 4.47
N MET A 102 -0.23 -20.71 4.19
CA MET A 102 0.94 -21.58 4.27
C MET A 102 1.38 -21.89 5.70
N ILE A 103 1.06 -21.01 6.67
CA ILE A 103 1.64 -21.06 8.02
C ILE A 103 0.57 -21.27 9.10
N LEU A 104 -0.63 -20.72 8.88
CA LEU A 104 -1.72 -20.77 9.85
C LEU A 104 -2.70 -21.92 9.54
N PRO A 105 -3.37 -22.47 10.57
CA PRO A 105 -4.46 -23.42 10.36
C PRO A 105 -5.62 -22.78 9.57
N PRO A 106 -6.45 -23.58 8.89
CA PRO A 106 -7.46 -23.09 7.94
C PRO A 106 -8.42 -22.03 8.49
N TRP A 107 -8.79 -22.12 9.77
CA TRP A 107 -9.70 -21.16 10.42
C TRP A 107 -9.06 -19.77 10.60
N LEU A 108 -7.80 -19.70 11.01
CA LEU A 108 -7.06 -18.42 11.16
C LEU A 108 -6.74 -17.80 9.79
N SER A 109 -6.38 -18.63 8.80
CA SER A 109 -6.19 -18.15 7.44
C SER A 109 -7.49 -17.58 6.85
N SER A 110 -8.63 -18.19 7.16
CA SER A 110 -9.93 -17.67 6.71
C SER A 110 -10.26 -16.32 7.35
N ILE A 111 -10.00 -16.16 8.66
CA ILE A 111 -10.16 -14.87 9.34
C ILE A 111 -9.26 -13.81 8.69
N ALA A 112 -7.99 -14.13 8.43
CA ALA A 112 -7.06 -13.23 7.77
C ALA A 112 -7.55 -12.83 6.35
N ALA A 113 -8.10 -13.77 5.58
CA ALA A 113 -8.68 -13.51 4.27
C ALA A 113 -9.87 -12.54 4.35
N TRP A 114 -10.79 -12.76 5.30
CA TRP A 114 -11.94 -11.89 5.52
C TRP A 114 -11.53 -10.50 6.01
N SER A 115 -10.55 -10.42 6.92
CA SER A 115 -10.00 -9.15 7.36
C SER A 115 -9.35 -8.37 6.22
N LEU A 116 -8.61 -9.05 5.33
CA LEU A 116 -8.01 -8.42 4.16
C LEU A 116 -9.09 -7.91 3.20
N LEU A 117 -10.12 -8.70 2.94
CA LEU A 117 -11.24 -8.29 2.08
C LEU A 117 -11.97 -7.05 2.65
N LEU A 118 -12.26 -7.04 3.95
CA LEU A 118 -12.85 -5.88 4.61
C LEU A 118 -11.93 -4.65 4.57
N ALA A 119 -10.62 -4.82 4.70
CA ALA A 119 -9.65 -3.73 4.59
C ALA A 119 -9.65 -3.11 3.19
N TYR A 120 -9.69 -3.92 2.13
CA TYR A 120 -9.78 -3.42 0.75
C TYR A 120 -11.11 -2.71 0.47
N VAL A 121 -12.24 -3.26 0.92
CA VAL A 121 -13.56 -2.61 0.79
C VAL A 121 -13.61 -1.29 1.56
N GLY A 122 -13.09 -1.27 2.78
CA GLY A 122 -12.99 -0.07 3.61
C GLY A 122 -12.11 1.01 2.96
N THR A 123 -10.98 0.61 2.38
CA THR A 123 -10.09 1.52 1.64
C THR A 123 -10.78 2.11 0.42
N ALA A 124 -11.43 1.28 -0.39
CA ALA A 124 -12.20 1.74 -1.55
C ALA A 124 -13.29 2.74 -1.14
N SER A 125 -14.01 2.45 -0.05
CA SER A 125 -15.06 3.33 0.48
C SER A 125 -14.49 4.66 0.98
N SER A 126 -13.34 4.64 1.66
CA SER A 126 -12.67 5.84 2.14
C SER A 126 -12.16 6.73 0.99
N VAL A 127 -11.62 6.14 -0.08
CA VAL A 127 -11.16 6.88 -1.27
C VAL A 127 -12.33 7.54 -1.99
N ILE A 128 -13.47 6.83 -2.13
CA ILE A 128 -14.70 7.40 -2.71
C ILE A 128 -15.21 8.57 -1.85
N GLY A 129 -15.18 8.44 -0.53
CA GLY A 129 -15.54 9.54 0.38
C GLY A 129 -14.63 10.77 0.23
N GLY A 130 -13.32 10.56 0.08
CA GLY A 130 -12.37 11.64 -0.21
C GLY A 130 -12.66 12.32 -1.55
N LEU A 131 -12.97 11.54 -2.59
CA LEU A 131 -13.35 12.06 -3.90
C LEU A 131 -14.62 12.91 -3.84
N ASP A 132 -15.63 12.47 -3.09
CA ASP A 132 -16.87 13.22 -2.87
C ASP A 132 -16.59 14.58 -2.21
N GLN A 133 -15.71 14.62 -1.21
CA GLN A 133 -15.30 15.85 -0.56
C GLN A 133 -14.59 16.82 -1.51
N TYR A 134 -13.69 16.33 -2.36
CA TYR A 134 -13.03 17.16 -3.38
C TYR A 134 -14.01 17.63 -4.47
N ALA A 135 -14.94 16.76 -4.90
CA ALA A 135 -15.98 17.13 -5.85
C ALA A 135 -16.90 18.23 -5.29
N ALA A 136 -17.25 18.15 -4.00
CA ALA A 136 -18.05 19.18 -3.33
C ALA A 136 -17.33 20.54 -3.30
N ILE A 137 -16.01 20.55 -3.03
CA ILE A 137 -15.18 21.77 -3.06
C ILE A 137 -15.14 22.35 -4.49
N PHE A 138 -14.98 21.50 -5.50
CA PHE A 138 -14.90 21.91 -6.90
C PHE A 138 -16.20 22.53 -7.44
N VAL A 139 -17.36 22.03 -7.02
CA VAL A 139 -18.67 22.54 -7.46
C VAL A 139 -18.98 23.94 -6.90
N GLY A 140 -18.35 24.34 -5.78
CA GLY A 140 -18.18 25.74 -5.37
C GLY A 140 -19.44 26.57 -5.11
N LYS A 141 -20.65 25.99 -5.03
CA LYS A 141 -21.91 26.74 -4.90
C LYS A 141 -22.82 26.23 -3.78
N PRO A 142 -23.14 27.05 -2.76
CA PRO A 142 -24.14 26.72 -1.74
C PRO A 142 -25.52 26.52 -2.39
N GLY A 143 -26.14 25.35 -2.20
CA GLY A 143 -27.48 25.00 -2.69
C GLY A 143 -27.58 23.85 -3.71
N VAL A 144 -26.52 23.47 -4.43
CA VAL A 144 -26.54 22.36 -5.43
C VAL A 144 -25.98 21.03 -4.86
N HIS A 145 -25.92 20.96 -3.52
CA HIS A 145 -24.71 20.53 -2.80
C HIS A 145 -24.37 19.03 -2.70
N PRO A 146 -25.31 18.06 -2.65
CA PRO A 146 -24.93 16.65 -2.52
C PRO A 146 -25.08 15.86 -3.83
N VAL A 147 -26.15 16.10 -4.59
CA VAL A 147 -26.49 15.22 -5.72
C VAL A 147 -25.47 15.32 -6.86
N VAL A 148 -25.00 16.53 -7.19
CA VAL A 148 -24.02 16.72 -8.28
C VAL A 148 -22.65 16.18 -7.88
N ALA A 149 -22.22 16.37 -6.63
CA ALA A 149 -20.97 15.81 -6.11
C ALA A 149 -21.02 14.27 -6.13
N VAL A 150 -22.12 13.68 -5.67
CA VAL A 150 -22.36 12.22 -5.69
C VAL A 150 -22.40 11.68 -7.13
N LEU A 151 -23.00 12.40 -8.08
CA LEU A 151 -23.02 11.99 -9.48
C LEU A 151 -21.62 12.04 -10.11
N ILE A 152 -20.82 13.06 -9.80
CA ILE A 152 -19.42 13.16 -10.25
C ILE A 152 -18.59 12.03 -9.65
N SER A 153 -18.71 11.77 -8.35
CA SER A 153 -17.96 10.70 -7.68
C SER A 153 -18.36 9.31 -8.18
N LEU A 154 -19.65 9.06 -8.43
CA LEU A 154 -20.14 7.84 -9.08
C LEU A 154 -19.60 7.67 -10.51
N LEU A 155 -19.62 8.74 -11.31
CA LEU A 155 -19.11 8.70 -12.69
C LEU A 155 -17.63 8.36 -12.72
N VAL A 156 -16.81 9.05 -11.92
CA VAL A 156 -15.36 8.83 -11.84
C VAL A 156 -15.05 7.43 -11.32
N THR A 157 -15.80 6.95 -10.32
CA THR A 157 -15.66 5.57 -9.81
C THR A 157 -15.99 4.54 -10.89
N GLY A 158 -17.09 4.74 -11.63
CA GLY A 158 -17.49 3.85 -12.73
C GLY A 158 -16.45 3.80 -13.85
N VAL A 159 -15.91 4.95 -14.27
CA VAL A 159 -14.84 5.03 -15.26
C VAL A 159 -13.58 4.32 -14.75
N SER A 160 -13.21 4.52 -13.48
CA SER A 160 -12.04 3.87 -12.87
C SER A 160 -12.17 2.35 -12.85
N ILE A 161 -13.35 1.83 -12.48
CA ILE A 161 -13.64 0.38 -12.52
C ILE A 161 -13.54 -0.14 -13.96
N TRP A 162 -14.09 0.59 -14.92
CA TRP A 162 -14.05 0.19 -16.32
C TRP A 162 -12.62 0.12 -16.87
N ILE A 163 -11.77 1.10 -16.55
CA ILE A 163 -10.35 1.11 -16.92
C ILE A 163 -9.61 -0.06 -16.24
N ALA A 164 -9.88 -0.29 -14.96
CA ALA A 164 -9.27 -1.38 -14.19
C ALA A 164 -9.61 -2.78 -14.76
N CYS A 165 -10.84 -2.97 -15.25
CA CYS A 165 -11.28 -4.22 -15.85
C CYS A 165 -10.71 -4.47 -17.26
N ARG A 166 -10.28 -3.43 -17.98
CA ARG A 166 -9.85 -3.55 -19.37
C ARG A 166 -8.36 -3.86 -19.52
N ASP A 167 -7.51 -3.13 -18.79
CA ASP A 167 -6.06 -3.31 -18.84
C ASP A 167 -5.39 -2.83 -17.55
N VAL A 168 -5.08 -3.78 -16.66
CA VAL A 168 -4.39 -3.53 -15.38
C VAL A 168 -3.06 -2.79 -15.58
N LYS A 169 -2.35 -3.06 -16.68
CA LYS A 169 -1.04 -2.43 -16.99
C LYS A 169 -1.16 -0.97 -17.36
N VAL A 170 -2.17 -0.62 -18.17
CA VAL A 170 -2.43 0.77 -18.55
C VAL A 170 -2.89 1.54 -17.32
N SER A 171 -3.76 0.96 -16.51
CA SER A 171 -4.21 1.54 -15.24
C SER A 171 -3.05 1.82 -14.27
N ALA A 172 -2.19 0.84 -14.02
CA ALA A 172 -1.03 1.00 -13.14
C ALA A 172 -0.03 2.07 -13.63
N ARG A 173 0.21 2.14 -14.95
CA ARG A 173 1.10 3.14 -15.55
C ARG A 173 0.49 4.54 -15.46
N LEU A 174 -0.80 4.70 -15.72
CA LEU A 174 -1.51 5.98 -15.58
C LEU A 174 -1.50 6.46 -14.13
N MET A 175 -1.80 5.58 -13.18
CA MET A 175 -1.78 5.90 -11.75
C MET A 175 -0.41 6.43 -11.31
N LEU A 176 0.66 5.76 -11.78
CA LEU A 176 2.04 6.15 -11.51
C LEU A 176 2.38 7.53 -12.07
N TRP A 177 1.98 7.83 -13.32
CA TRP A 177 2.22 9.15 -13.93
C TRP A 177 1.44 10.27 -13.22
N ILE A 178 0.19 10.01 -12.84
CA ILE A 178 -0.62 10.95 -12.06
C ILE A 178 0.07 11.20 -10.73
N GLU A 179 0.45 10.16 -10.00
CA GLU A 179 1.11 10.31 -8.71
C GLU A 179 2.46 11.01 -8.82
N ALA A 180 3.28 10.68 -9.83
CA ALA A 180 4.54 11.37 -10.08
C ALA A 180 4.34 12.87 -10.30
N THR A 181 3.27 13.24 -11.02
CA THR A 181 2.90 14.64 -11.25
C THR A 181 2.46 15.31 -9.95
N CYS A 182 1.64 14.64 -9.13
CA CYS A 182 1.19 15.15 -7.84
C CYS A 182 2.36 15.33 -6.86
N VAL A 183 3.24 14.33 -6.75
CA VAL A 183 4.47 14.39 -5.94
C VAL A 183 5.37 15.53 -6.39
N PHE A 184 5.54 15.72 -7.70
CA PHE A 184 6.31 16.84 -8.25
C PHE A 184 5.71 18.21 -7.86
N MET A 185 4.38 18.36 -7.94
CA MET A 185 3.69 19.57 -7.50
C MET A 185 3.87 19.81 -6.00
N ILE A 186 3.75 18.78 -5.16
CA ILE A 186 3.96 18.89 -3.71
C ILE A 186 5.40 19.28 -3.40
N ILE A 187 6.40 18.65 -4.01
CA ILE A 187 7.82 18.98 -3.79
C ILE A 187 8.08 20.44 -4.20
N THR A 188 7.48 20.90 -5.29
CA THR A 188 7.60 22.29 -5.74
C THR A 188 7.00 23.25 -4.70
N LEU A 189 5.80 22.94 -4.19
CA LEU A 189 5.14 23.73 -3.14
C LEU A 189 5.99 23.75 -1.85
N VAL A 190 6.49 22.59 -1.42
CA VAL A 190 7.39 22.43 -0.27
C VAL A 190 8.64 23.29 -0.43
N ALA A 191 9.29 23.24 -1.60
CA ALA A 191 10.46 24.04 -1.89
C ALA A 191 10.15 25.55 -1.86
N LEU A 192 9.03 25.98 -2.44
CA LEU A 192 8.61 27.38 -2.43
C LEU A 192 8.34 27.89 -1.01
N VAL A 193 7.64 27.09 -0.19
CA VAL A 193 7.38 27.43 1.22
C VAL A 193 8.69 27.59 1.99
N LEU A 194 9.63 26.67 1.78
CA LEU A 194 10.93 26.66 2.46
C LEU A 194 11.84 27.82 2.05
N VAL A 195 11.81 28.21 0.77
CA VAL A 195 12.53 29.38 0.26
C VAL A 195 11.93 30.68 0.80
N HIS A 196 10.59 30.78 0.89
CA HIS A 196 9.92 31.99 1.36
C HIS A 196 10.00 32.20 2.88
N HIS A 197 9.99 31.14 3.69
CA HIS A 197 9.93 31.25 5.16
C HIS A 197 11.28 30.98 5.85
N GLY A 198 12.28 30.51 5.09
CA GLY A 198 13.59 30.12 5.60
C GLY A 198 13.55 28.81 6.39
N PHE A 199 14.72 28.18 6.52
CA PHE A 199 14.91 26.94 7.29
C PHE A 199 14.92 27.21 8.80
N HIS A 200 13.80 27.68 9.35
CA HIS A 200 13.65 27.80 10.80
C HIS A 200 13.17 26.46 11.37
N ILE A 201 14.03 25.80 12.15
CA ILE A 201 13.64 24.65 12.96
C ILE A 201 12.72 25.18 14.06
N ASP A 202 11.42 24.97 13.92
CA ASP A 202 10.42 25.47 14.86
C ASP A 202 10.55 24.70 16.19
N SER A 203 11.19 25.33 17.17
CA SER A 203 11.39 24.77 18.51
C SER A 203 10.07 24.45 19.23
N GLU A 204 8.94 25.06 18.84
CA GLU A 204 7.63 24.77 19.41
C GLU A 204 6.97 23.53 18.76
N GLN A 205 7.33 23.18 17.51
CA GLN A 205 6.93 21.93 16.85
C GLN A 205 7.59 20.71 17.49
N LEU A 206 8.84 20.88 17.96
CA LEU A 206 9.57 19.88 18.77
C LEU A 206 9.03 19.76 20.20
N ARG A 207 8.38 20.81 20.73
CA ARG A 207 7.76 20.82 22.07
C ARG A 207 6.31 20.32 22.09
N LEU A 208 5.74 19.94 20.93
CA LEU A 208 4.39 19.37 20.80
C LEU A 208 3.28 20.22 21.45
N ARG A 209 3.46 21.55 21.49
CA ARG A 209 2.51 22.44 22.18
C ARG A 209 1.15 22.40 21.49
N GLY A 210 0.08 22.17 22.27
CA GLY A 210 -1.28 21.98 21.75
C GLY A 210 -1.65 20.53 21.37
N MET A 211 -0.73 19.57 21.51
CA MET A 211 -1.03 18.17 21.23
C MET A 211 -1.86 17.54 22.36
N THR A 212 -3.09 17.14 22.04
CA THR A 212 -3.86 16.25 22.92
C THR A 212 -3.54 14.79 22.59
N GLY A 213 -3.44 13.93 23.61
CA GLY A 213 -3.24 12.48 23.39
C GLY A 213 -4.36 11.79 22.61
N SER A 214 -5.52 12.44 22.49
CA SER A 214 -6.63 12.00 21.62
C SER A 214 -6.36 12.31 20.14
N GLY A 215 -5.92 13.54 19.82
CA GLY A 215 -5.58 13.96 18.46
C GLY A 215 -4.43 13.16 17.85
N LEU A 216 -3.39 12.86 18.65
CA LEU A 216 -2.29 12.00 18.20
C LEU A 216 -2.77 10.59 17.84
N ARG A 217 -3.72 10.04 18.60
CA ARG A 217 -4.24 8.68 18.37
C ARG A 217 -5.04 8.59 17.08
N LEU A 218 -5.90 9.59 16.82
CA LEU A 218 -6.65 9.68 15.57
C LEU A 218 -5.71 9.92 14.37
N GLY A 219 -4.71 10.78 14.53
CA GLY A 219 -3.65 10.99 13.54
C GLY A 219 -2.87 9.71 13.26
N LEU A 220 -2.55 8.91 14.28
CA LEU A 220 -1.84 7.64 14.11
C LEU A 220 -2.64 6.65 13.27
N VAL A 221 -3.96 6.56 13.47
CA VAL A 221 -4.83 5.68 12.65
C VAL A 221 -4.83 6.11 11.18
N LEU A 222 -4.94 7.42 10.91
CA LEU A 222 -4.94 7.94 9.54
C LEU A 222 -3.56 7.88 8.87
N THR A 223 -2.48 8.08 9.63
CA THR A 223 -1.12 7.90 9.11
C THR A 223 -0.85 6.44 8.78
N LEU A 224 -1.30 5.48 9.60
CA LEU A 224 -1.26 4.05 9.24
C LEU A 224 -2.09 3.74 7.99
N PHE A 225 -3.28 4.34 7.87
CA PHE A 225 -4.10 4.23 6.67
C PHE A 225 -3.37 4.78 5.42
N SER A 226 -2.53 5.80 5.58
CA SER A 226 -1.72 6.37 4.48
C SER A 226 -0.71 5.39 3.91
N PHE A 227 -0.33 4.33 4.64
CA PHE A 227 0.58 3.30 4.14
C PHE A 227 -0.13 2.13 3.44
N VAL A 228 -1.47 2.12 3.39
CA VAL A 228 -2.21 1.06 2.72
C VAL A 228 -1.76 0.97 1.26
N GLY A 229 -1.37 -0.24 0.81
CA GLY A 229 -0.87 -0.46 -0.53
C GLY A 229 0.65 -0.59 -0.64
N PHE A 230 1.40 -0.42 0.45
CA PHE A 230 2.84 -0.70 0.48
C PHE A 230 3.15 -2.16 0.06
N GLU A 231 2.21 -3.06 0.31
CA GLU A 231 2.27 -4.47 -0.04
C GLU A 231 1.86 -4.78 -1.48
N SER A 232 1.32 -3.82 -2.24
CA SER A 232 0.57 -4.13 -3.46
C SER A 232 1.42 -4.82 -4.53
N ALA A 233 2.73 -4.56 -4.53
CA ALA A 233 3.76 -5.26 -5.28
C ALA A 233 3.66 -6.80 -5.19
N THR A 234 3.17 -7.33 -4.07
CA THR A 234 3.11 -8.77 -3.85
C THR A 234 2.03 -9.46 -4.68
N THR A 235 1.02 -8.71 -5.15
CA THR A 235 -0.03 -9.24 -6.04
C THR A 235 0.48 -9.51 -7.44
N LEU A 236 1.55 -8.81 -7.86
CA LEU A 236 2.18 -8.89 -9.17
C LEU A 236 3.22 -9.99 -9.29
N GLY A 237 3.27 -10.94 -8.34
CA GLY A 237 4.35 -11.92 -8.26
C GLY A 237 4.48 -12.87 -9.45
N ALA A 238 3.37 -13.16 -10.15
CA ALA A 238 3.40 -13.96 -11.39
C ALA A 238 3.95 -13.19 -12.60
N GLU A 239 3.89 -11.85 -12.60
CA GLU A 239 4.30 -10.99 -13.72
C GLU A 239 5.65 -10.30 -13.50
N ALA A 240 6.13 -10.25 -12.25
CA ALA A 240 7.38 -9.60 -11.88
C ALA A 240 8.60 -10.42 -12.29
N ARG A 241 9.63 -9.75 -12.85
CA ARG A 241 10.93 -10.37 -13.13
C ARG A 241 11.66 -10.68 -11.82
N ASN A 242 12.19 -11.89 -11.66
CA ASN A 242 12.82 -12.36 -10.41
C ASN A 242 11.97 -12.11 -9.15
N PRO A 243 10.75 -12.69 -9.07
CA PRO A 243 9.71 -12.23 -8.15
C PRO A 243 10.10 -12.34 -6.67
N LEU A 244 10.80 -13.40 -6.25
CA LEU A 244 11.25 -13.57 -4.85
C LEU A 244 12.19 -12.45 -4.36
N LYS A 245 13.01 -11.88 -5.25
CA LYS A 245 13.93 -10.78 -4.91
C LYS A 245 13.25 -9.42 -5.11
N THR A 246 12.49 -9.30 -6.19
CA THR A 246 11.83 -8.05 -6.59
C THR A 246 10.72 -7.66 -5.63
N ILE A 247 9.82 -8.59 -5.28
CA ILE A 247 8.72 -8.32 -4.34
C ILE A 247 9.27 -7.99 -2.96
N HIS A 248 10.22 -8.78 -2.46
CA HIS A 248 10.87 -8.53 -1.18
C HIS A 248 11.46 -7.11 -1.08
N ARG A 249 12.21 -6.70 -2.12
CA ARG A 249 12.81 -5.36 -2.17
C ARG A 249 11.74 -4.28 -2.33
N ALA A 250 10.75 -4.49 -3.19
CA ALA A 250 9.69 -3.54 -3.46
C ALA A 250 8.89 -3.20 -2.20
N VAL A 251 8.51 -4.19 -1.38
CA VAL A 251 7.75 -3.99 -0.14
C VAL A 251 8.54 -3.21 0.92
N ILE A 252 9.84 -3.48 1.06
CA ILE A 252 10.68 -2.73 2.03
C ILE A 252 10.95 -1.31 1.51
N GLN A 253 11.31 -1.19 0.24
CA GLN A 253 11.63 0.09 -0.36
C GLN A 253 10.41 1.00 -0.47
N SER A 254 9.21 0.48 -0.76
CA SER A 254 7.97 1.26 -0.78
C SER A 254 7.67 1.87 0.59
N SER A 255 7.83 1.10 1.67
CA SER A 255 7.66 1.60 3.04
C SER A 255 8.68 2.67 3.42
N ILE A 256 9.96 2.51 3.06
CA ILE A 256 11.01 3.51 3.34
C ILE A 256 10.76 4.79 2.53
N VAL A 257 10.52 4.66 1.23
CA VAL A 257 10.31 5.80 0.32
C VAL A 257 9.05 6.55 0.71
N GLY A 258 7.94 5.84 0.90
CA GLY A 258 6.67 6.42 1.35
C GLY A 258 6.81 7.11 2.71
N GLY A 259 7.41 6.44 3.70
CA GLY A 259 7.57 7.02 5.04
C GLY A 259 8.48 8.23 5.10
N THR A 260 9.59 8.21 4.35
CA THR A 260 10.49 9.38 4.24
C THR A 260 9.76 10.55 3.58
N PHE A 261 9.02 10.29 2.49
CA PHE A 261 8.24 11.30 1.80
C PHE A 261 7.16 11.91 2.70
N PHE A 262 6.41 11.06 3.41
CA PHE A 262 5.40 11.49 4.37
C PHE A 262 5.99 12.34 5.49
N ALA A 263 7.13 11.95 6.07
CA ALA A 263 7.77 12.71 7.15
C ALA A 263 8.18 14.11 6.69
N VAL A 264 8.77 14.23 5.50
CA VAL A 264 9.21 15.52 4.93
C VAL A 264 8.01 16.42 4.60
N CYS A 265 6.98 15.86 3.97
CA CYS A 265 5.78 16.61 3.62
C CYS A 265 5.00 17.05 4.87
N ALA A 266 4.80 16.14 5.83
CA ALA A 266 4.15 16.44 7.10
C ALA A 266 4.87 17.56 7.87
N TYR A 267 6.20 17.54 7.91
CA TYR A 267 6.98 18.59 8.56
C TYR A 267 6.77 19.95 7.88
N THR A 268 6.83 19.98 6.54
CA THR A 268 6.69 21.22 5.77
C THR A 268 5.27 21.77 5.80
N GLU A 269 4.27 20.89 5.77
CA GLU A 269 2.87 21.30 5.79
C GLU A 269 2.48 21.92 7.14
N VAL A 270 2.96 21.36 8.26
CA VAL A 270 2.79 21.98 9.58
C VAL A 270 3.46 23.36 9.63
N LEU A 271 4.65 23.51 9.03
CA LEU A 271 5.33 24.81 8.92
C LEU A 271 4.51 25.80 8.08
N GLY A 272 3.98 25.36 6.94
CA GLY A 272 3.16 26.18 6.04
C GLY A 272 1.84 26.64 6.66
N PHE A 273 1.12 25.76 7.36
CA PHE A 273 -0.15 26.11 8.01
C PHE A 273 0.03 27.12 9.15
N ARG A 274 1.13 27.02 9.91
CA ARG A 274 1.50 28.01 10.93
C ARG A 274 1.83 29.36 10.31
N ALA A 275 2.56 29.39 9.19
CA ALA A 275 2.87 30.63 8.48
C ALA A 275 1.62 31.36 7.98
N VAL A 276 0.55 30.62 7.64
CA VAL A 276 -0.75 31.16 7.23
C VAL A 276 -1.67 31.47 8.43
N GLY A 277 -1.22 31.21 9.68
CA GLY A 277 -1.95 31.52 10.91
C GLY A 277 -3.20 30.67 11.14
N ARG A 278 -3.25 29.45 10.57
CA ARG A 278 -4.41 28.55 10.70
C ARG A 278 -4.27 27.50 11.81
N ILE A 279 -3.12 27.44 12.48
CA ILE A 279 -2.84 26.65 13.70
C ILE A 279 -1.74 27.30 14.52
#